data_AF-A0A831YL12-F1
#
_entry.id   AF-A0A831YL12-F1
#
_cell.length_a   1.000
_cell.length_b   1.000
_cell.length_c   1.000
_cell.angle_alpha   90.00
_cell.angle_beta   90.00
_cell.angle_gamma   90.00
#
_symmetry.space_group_name_H-M   'P 1'
#
loop_
_entity.id
_entity.type
_entity.pdbx_description
1 polymer ?
#
loop_
_entity_poly.entity_id
_entity_poly.type
_entity_poly.pdbx_seq_one_letter_code
_entity_poly.pdbx_strand_id
1 'polypeptide(L)'
;MFRVAFWAGLAALVWLAVPTAASAASFDCAKAGTPTERAICKDPAISRLDDQVAAAFKTAQGLWPAGNWSAYIRTEQRQWLKDRNDICKGDVACLKQDYARRLSFLTHPSLKWMGRYVAGRCPNDGVYLDVTQSYPEAGIGVELYICPDPKGNMLLQARGDVDASGKLNFEDAGCPRVLAFTQDTATLSAPRTERCAMGTDLKVFRRDPAKSPYLSE
;
A
#
# COMPACT_ATOMS: atom_id res chain seq x y z
N MET A 1 38.13 68.64 -38.84
CA MET A 1 39.09 67.65 -39.38
C MET A 1 38.76 66.30 -38.77
N PHE A 2 38.71 65.26 -39.60
CA PHE A 2 38.25 63.90 -39.32
C PHE A 2 39.03 63.18 -38.21
N ARG A 3 38.35 62.31 -37.44
CA ARG A 3 38.58 60.85 -37.48
C ARG A 3 37.57 60.07 -36.62
N VAL A 4 36.71 59.33 -37.32
CA VAL A 4 35.93 58.19 -36.80
C VAL A 4 36.91 57.04 -36.58
N ALA A 5 36.89 56.40 -35.40
CA ALA A 5 37.57 55.14 -35.17
C ALA A 5 36.54 54.10 -34.71
N PHE A 6 36.09 53.29 -35.68
CA PHE A 6 35.40 52.03 -35.48
C PHE A 6 36.26 51.12 -34.58
N TRP A 7 35.75 50.77 -33.40
CA TRP A 7 36.23 49.60 -32.67
C TRP A 7 35.19 48.50 -32.79
N ALA A 8 35.59 47.44 -33.47
CA ALA A 8 34.81 46.25 -33.73
C ALA A 8 34.32 45.64 -32.41
N GLY A 9 33.00 45.43 -32.33
CA GLY A 9 32.37 44.76 -31.21
C GLY A 9 32.80 43.30 -31.11
N LEU A 10 33.48 42.96 -30.02
CA LEU A 10 33.58 41.59 -29.54
C LEU A 10 32.29 41.26 -28.79
N ALA A 11 31.31 40.71 -29.51
CA ALA A 11 30.14 40.08 -28.89
C ALA A 11 30.59 38.76 -28.25
N ALA A 12 30.94 38.81 -26.96
CA ALA A 12 31.15 37.61 -26.16
C ALA A 12 29.80 36.88 -26.01
N LEU A 13 29.65 35.76 -26.70
CA LEU A 13 28.54 34.82 -26.51
C LEU A 13 28.65 34.23 -25.10
N VAL A 14 27.94 34.84 -24.15
CA VAL A 14 27.70 34.25 -22.83
C VAL A 14 26.78 33.06 -23.05
N TRP A 15 27.34 31.85 -23.00
CA TRP A 15 26.57 30.61 -22.89
C TRP A 15 25.89 30.62 -21.52
N LEU A 16 24.65 31.14 -21.48
CA LEU A 16 23.75 30.93 -20.36
C LEU A 16 23.45 29.44 -20.30
N ALA A 17 24.11 28.74 -19.39
CA ALA A 17 23.73 27.38 -19.01
C ALA A 17 22.29 27.45 -18.50
N VAL A 18 21.34 27.03 -19.33
CA VAL A 18 19.95 26.87 -18.94
C VAL A 18 19.95 25.84 -17.81
N PRO A 19 19.50 26.18 -16.59
CA PRO A 19 19.32 25.17 -15.57
C PRO A 19 18.27 24.22 -16.12
N THR A 20 18.66 23.00 -16.47
CA THR A 20 17.68 21.95 -16.73
C THR A 20 16.90 21.83 -15.44
N ALA A 21 15.62 22.19 -15.49
CA ALA A 21 14.72 22.11 -14.35
C ALA A 21 14.97 20.76 -13.67
N ALA A 22 15.38 20.79 -12.41
CA ALA A 22 15.51 19.59 -11.61
C ALA A 22 14.12 18.96 -11.56
N SER A 23 13.88 17.96 -12.40
CA SER A 23 12.76 17.04 -12.24
C SER A 23 12.99 16.42 -10.87
N ALA A 24 12.22 16.87 -9.88
CA ALA A 24 12.39 16.41 -8.51
C ALA A 24 12.08 14.91 -8.51
N ALA A 25 13.12 14.12 -8.30
CA ALA A 25 12.99 12.78 -7.77
C ALA A 25 13.04 12.92 -6.25
N SER A 26 12.62 11.88 -5.53
CA SER A 26 12.68 11.85 -4.07
C SER A 26 14.13 11.82 -3.52
N PHE A 27 15.14 11.90 -4.40
CA PHE A 27 16.56 11.94 -4.12
C PHE A 27 17.32 12.90 -5.05
N ASP A 28 18.57 13.19 -4.71
CA ASP A 28 19.45 14.06 -5.49
C ASP A 28 19.97 13.35 -6.75
N CYS A 29 19.49 13.78 -7.92
CA CYS A 29 19.89 13.21 -9.21
C CYS A 29 21.38 13.37 -9.54
N ALA A 30 22.10 14.31 -8.92
CA ALA A 30 23.54 14.41 -9.07
C ALA A 30 24.28 13.22 -8.42
N LYS A 31 23.61 12.48 -7.54
CA LYS A 31 24.16 11.30 -6.84
C LYS A 31 23.67 9.96 -7.41
N ALA A 32 22.97 9.96 -8.55
CA ALA A 32 22.43 8.76 -9.18
C ALA A 32 23.55 7.77 -9.60
N GLY A 33 23.68 6.67 -8.88
CA GLY A 33 24.69 5.62 -9.08
C GLY A 33 24.17 4.39 -9.82
N THR A 34 22.87 4.09 -9.74
CA THR A 34 22.29 2.89 -10.36
C THR A 34 21.62 3.16 -11.72
N PRO A 35 21.44 2.13 -12.58
CA PRO A 35 20.64 2.27 -13.81
C PRO A 35 19.22 2.78 -13.54
N THR A 36 18.59 2.29 -12.48
CA THR A 36 17.26 2.73 -12.04
C THR A 36 17.23 4.20 -11.64
N GLU A 37 18.17 4.65 -10.80
CA GLU A 37 18.25 6.07 -10.41
C GLU A 37 18.47 6.99 -11.61
N ARG A 38 19.35 6.59 -12.55
CA ARG A 38 19.54 7.34 -13.79
C ARG A 38 18.29 7.38 -14.66
N ALA A 39 17.53 6.29 -14.73
CA ALA A 39 16.26 6.25 -15.47
C ALA A 39 15.21 7.18 -14.83
N ILE A 40 15.09 7.16 -13.49
CA ILE A 40 14.20 8.06 -12.75
C ILE A 40 14.55 9.52 -13.04
N CYS A 41 15.83 9.89 -12.99
CA CYS A 41 16.28 11.26 -13.22
C CYS A 41 16.13 11.74 -14.68
N LYS A 42 16.13 10.82 -15.66
CA LYS A 42 16.03 11.16 -17.08
C LYS A 42 14.60 11.20 -17.61
N ASP A 43 13.66 10.50 -16.97
CA ASP A 43 12.25 10.45 -17.36
C ASP A 43 11.39 11.26 -16.36
N PRO A 44 10.88 12.44 -16.74
CA PRO A 44 10.07 13.29 -15.84
C PRO A 44 8.81 12.60 -15.31
N ALA A 45 8.23 11.66 -16.06
CA ALA A 45 7.04 10.94 -15.61
C ALA A 45 7.39 9.92 -14.51
N ILE A 46 8.54 9.24 -14.61
CA ILE A 46 9.03 8.38 -13.52
C ILE A 46 9.43 9.22 -12.31
N SER A 47 10.11 10.35 -12.51
CA SER A 47 10.47 11.29 -11.44
C SER A 47 9.25 11.69 -10.60
N ARG A 48 8.16 12.07 -11.27
CA ARG A 48 6.89 12.43 -10.62
C ARG A 48 6.26 11.26 -9.86
N LEU A 49 6.33 10.05 -10.41
CA LEU A 49 5.83 8.85 -9.74
C LEU A 49 6.64 8.52 -8.48
N ASP A 50 7.96 8.76 -8.52
CA ASP A 50 8.85 8.58 -7.38
C ASP A 50 8.50 9.54 -6.24
N ASP A 51 8.27 10.82 -6.54
CA ASP A 51 7.76 11.80 -5.56
C ASP A 51 6.40 11.40 -4.98
N GLN A 52 5.48 10.92 -5.82
CA GLN A 52 4.16 10.48 -5.37
C GLN A 52 4.25 9.28 -4.43
N VAL A 53 5.08 8.29 -4.75
CA VAL A 53 5.32 7.14 -3.86
C VAL A 53 5.98 7.58 -2.56
N ALA A 54 6.94 8.51 -2.59
CA ALA A 54 7.55 9.05 -1.38
C ALA A 54 6.53 9.76 -0.46
N ALA A 55 5.65 10.58 -1.03
CA ALA A 55 4.57 11.24 -0.28
C ALA A 55 3.53 10.25 0.26
N ALA A 56 3.11 9.28 -0.56
CA ALA A 56 2.16 8.24 -0.16
C ALA A 56 2.75 7.37 0.95
N PHE A 57 4.04 7.01 0.87
CA PHE A 57 4.75 6.27 1.90
C PHE A 57 4.77 7.02 3.23
N LYS A 58 5.09 8.32 3.22
CA LYS A 58 5.06 9.16 4.43
C LYS A 58 3.66 9.18 5.07
N THR A 59 2.61 9.25 4.25
CA THR A 59 1.22 9.19 4.72
C THR A 59 0.91 7.80 5.30
N ALA A 60 1.29 6.73 4.59
CA ALA A 60 1.09 5.35 5.01
C ALA A 60 1.75 5.05 6.36
N GLN A 61 2.94 5.61 6.64
CA GLN A 61 3.61 5.49 7.93
C GLN A 61 2.78 6.00 9.12
N GLY A 62 1.91 6.99 8.89
CA GLY A 62 1.07 7.59 9.92
C GLY A 62 -0.33 6.98 10.04
N LEU A 63 -0.70 6.00 9.20
CA LEU A 63 -2.05 5.44 9.20
C LEU A 63 -2.41 4.76 10.52
N TRP A 64 -1.43 4.23 11.25
CA TRP A 64 -1.69 3.51 12.48
C TRP A 64 -0.57 3.70 13.52
N PRO A 65 -0.88 4.25 14.70
CA PRO A 65 0.13 4.56 15.72
C PRO A 65 0.49 3.38 16.65
N ALA A 66 -0.33 2.33 16.74
CA ALA A 66 -0.11 1.20 17.66
C ALA A 66 0.55 -0.02 16.99
N GLY A 67 0.96 -1.03 17.77
CA GLY A 67 1.54 -2.26 17.22
C GLY A 67 2.80 -2.06 16.39
N ASN A 68 3.01 -2.91 15.38
CA ASN A 68 4.22 -2.94 14.54
C ASN A 68 4.05 -2.26 13.17
N TRP A 69 3.00 -1.47 12.95
CA TRP A 69 2.67 -0.85 11.66
C TRP A 69 3.83 -0.07 11.02
N SER A 70 4.42 0.87 11.77
CA SER A 70 5.52 1.69 11.26
C SER A 70 6.76 0.86 10.90
N ALA A 71 7.00 -0.25 11.62
CA ALA A 71 8.09 -1.17 11.27
C ALA A 71 7.76 -1.97 10.00
N TYR A 72 6.54 -2.48 9.89
CA TYR A 72 6.04 -3.21 8.72
C TYR A 72 6.16 -2.38 7.45
N ILE A 73 5.56 -1.18 7.40
CA ILE A 73 5.50 -0.39 6.16
C ILE A 73 6.90 0.03 5.71
N ARG A 74 7.83 0.26 6.65
CA ARG A 74 9.25 0.53 6.35
C ARG A 74 9.94 -0.69 5.74
N THR A 75 9.68 -1.88 6.26
CA THR A 75 10.22 -3.13 5.71
C THR A 75 9.68 -3.37 4.30
N GLU A 76 8.37 -3.26 4.10
CA GLU A 76 7.73 -3.35 2.78
C GLU A 76 8.31 -2.37 1.77
N GLN A 77 8.51 -1.10 2.17
CA GLN A 77 9.08 -0.10 1.27
C GLN A 77 10.52 -0.43 0.88
N ARG A 78 11.35 -0.91 1.82
CA ARG A 78 12.72 -1.33 1.52
C ARG A 78 12.75 -2.54 0.59
N GLN A 79 11.87 -3.51 0.83
CA GLN A 79 11.76 -4.71 0.01
C GLN A 79 11.34 -4.35 -1.41
N TRP A 80 10.31 -3.52 -1.55
CA TRP A 80 9.88 -2.99 -2.85
C TRP A 80 11.00 -2.24 -3.60
N LEU A 81 11.77 -1.39 -2.90
CA LEU A 81 12.90 -0.68 -3.53
C LEU A 81 13.96 -1.65 -4.08
N LYS A 82 14.24 -2.73 -3.35
CA LYS A 82 15.15 -3.78 -3.78
C LYS A 82 14.59 -4.50 -5.01
N ASP A 83 13.35 -4.98 -4.94
CA ASP A 83 12.72 -5.74 -6.02
C ASP A 83 12.57 -4.90 -7.30
N ARG A 84 12.16 -3.63 -7.18
CA ARG A 84 12.12 -2.67 -8.29
C ARG A 84 13.46 -2.54 -8.99
N ASN A 85 14.55 -2.44 -8.22
CA ASN A 85 15.89 -2.32 -8.77
C ASN A 85 16.35 -3.61 -9.46
N ASP A 86 16.11 -4.75 -8.82
CA ASP A 86 16.54 -6.07 -9.30
C ASP A 86 15.76 -6.53 -10.54
N ILE A 87 14.47 -6.22 -10.60
CA ILE A 87 13.56 -6.62 -11.69
C ILE A 87 13.65 -5.65 -12.85
N CYS A 88 13.44 -4.35 -12.62
CA CYS A 88 13.32 -3.39 -13.73
C CYS A 88 14.68 -2.96 -14.29
N LYS A 89 15.76 -2.95 -13.49
CA LYS A 89 17.13 -2.63 -13.94
C LYS A 89 17.27 -1.35 -14.78
N GLY A 90 16.40 -0.36 -14.57
CA GLY A 90 16.36 0.91 -15.34
C GLY A 90 15.44 0.92 -16.56
N ASP A 91 14.70 -0.17 -16.85
CA ASP A 91 13.67 -0.18 -17.89
C ASP A 91 12.51 0.76 -17.53
N VAL A 92 12.25 1.73 -18.41
CA VAL A 92 11.28 2.81 -18.17
C VAL A 92 9.85 2.29 -18.09
N ALA A 93 9.48 1.32 -18.94
CA ALA A 93 8.11 0.77 -18.96
C ALA A 93 7.82 -0.05 -17.69
N CYS A 94 8.77 -0.91 -17.30
CA CYS A 94 8.72 -1.66 -16.05
C CYS A 94 8.61 -0.73 -14.84
N LEU A 95 9.47 0.30 -14.76
CA LEU A 95 9.42 1.26 -13.65
C LEU A 95 8.06 1.94 -13.56
N LYS A 96 7.49 2.43 -14.67
CA LYS A 96 6.17 3.08 -14.66
C LYS A 96 5.08 2.15 -14.11
N GLN A 97 5.06 0.90 -14.54
CA GLN A 97 4.10 -0.09 -14.05
C GLN A 97 4.32 -0.40 -12.56
N ASP A 98 5.58 -0.55 -12.15
CA ASP A 98 5.95 -0.88 -10.78
C ASP A 98 5.62 0.24 -9.79
N TYR A 99 5.93 1.49 -10.13
CA TYR A 99 5.53 2.66 -9.37
C TYR A 99 4.00 2.82 -9.29
N ALA A 100 3.28 2.61 -10.39
CA ALA A 100 1.82 2.69 -10.38
C ALA A 100 1.19 1.65 -9.42
N ARG A 101 1.70 0.41 -9.45
CA ARG A 101 1.28 -0.64 -8.51
C ARG A 101 1.59 -0.26 -7.07
N ARG A 102 2.79 0.26 -6.81
CA ARG A 102 3.20 0.67 -5.46
C ARG A 102 2.35 1.81 -4.93
N LEU A 103 2.06 2.81 -5.78
CA LEU A 103 1.20 3.92 -5.42
C LEU A 103 -0.20 3.41 -5.08
N SER A 104 -0.77 2.55 -5.93
CA SER A 104 -2.08 1.93 -5.68
C SER A 104 -2.14 1.22 -4.32
N PHE A 105 -1.08 0.50 -3.93
CA PHE A 105 -0.99 -0.13 -2.62
C PHE A 105 -0.95 0.90 -1.48
N LEU A 106 -0.01 1.86 -1.55
CA LEU A 106 0.22 2.85 -0.49
C LEU A 106 -0.98 3.79 -0.29
N THR A 107 -1.79 4.01 -1.33
CA THR A 107 -2.98 4.86 -1.27
C THR A 107 -4.28 4.08 -1.14
N HIS A 108 -4.23 2.74 -1.03
CA HIS A 108 -5.44 1.94 -0.98
C HIS A 108 -6.26 2.30 0.29
N PRO A 109 -7.56 2.68 0.17
CA PRO A 109 -8.36 3.09 1.33
C PRO A 109 -8.45 2.04 2.43
N SER A 110 -8.39 0.76 2.04
CA SER A 110 -8.49 -0.38 2.94
C SER A 110 -7.18 -0.72 3.67
N LEU A 111 -6.07 -0.02 3.37
CA LEU A 111 -4.74 -0.28 3.96
C LEU A 111 -4.77 -0.20 5.48
N LYS A 112 -5.56 0.74 6.02
CA LYS A 112 -5.79 0.92 7.46
C LYS A 112 -6.53 -0.24 8.14
N TRP A 113 -7.19 -1.11 7.36
CA TRP A 113 -7.92 -2.25 7.91
C TRP A 113 -7.06 -3.49 8.09
N MET A 114 -5.88 -3.55 7.45
CA MET A 114 -4.96 -4.68 7.54
C MET A 114 -4.63 -5.05 8.98
N GLY A 115 -4.66 -6.35 9.29
CA GLY A 115 -4.50 -6.86 10.66
C GLY A 115 -5.42 -8.03 10.95
N ARG A 116 -5.16 -8.65 12.10
CA ARG A 116 -6.00 -9.72 12.65
C ARG A 116 -7.01 -9.14 13.63
N TYR A 117 -8.28 -9.52 13.48
CA TYR A 117 -9.34 -9.24 14.46
C TYR A 117 -9.82 -10.55 15.06
N VAL A 118 -10.07 -10.54 16.36
CA VAL A 118 -10.29 -11.74 17.15
C VAL A 118 -11.58 -11.59 17.95
N ALA A 119 -12.35 -12.67 18.04
CA ALA A 119 -13.43 -12.82 19.00
C ALA A 119 -13.26 -14.20 19.67
N GLY A 120 -13.43 -14.31 20.98
CA GLY A 120 -13.16 -15.57 21.70
C GLY A 120 -11.67 -15.93 21.77
N ARG A 121 -11.34 -17.21 22.03
CA ARG A 121 -9.95 -17.68 22.16
C ARG A 121 -9.72 -19.02 21.45
N CYS A 122 -8.80 -19.09 20.47
CA CYS A 122 -8.36 -20.39 19.94
C CYS A 122 -7.56 -21.21 20.96
N PRO A 123 -7.64 -22.55 20.90
CA PRO A 123 -8.40 -23.36 19.93
C PRO A 123 -9.88 -23.61 20.31
N ASN A 124 -10.42 -22.89 21.31
CA ASN A 124 -11.76 -23.13 21.83
C ASN A 124 -12.84 -22.49 20.93
N ASP A 125 -13.41 -21.37 21.37
CA ASP A 125 -14.53 -20.65 20.74
C ASP A 125 -14.07 -19.47 19.89
N GLY A 126 -12.79 -19.45 19.52
CA GLY A 126 -12.19 -18.32 18.83
C GLY A 126 -12.62 -18.20 17.37
N VAL A 127 -12.64 -16.97 16.88
CA VAL A 127 -12.82 -16.63 15.47
C VAL A 127 -11.85 -15.52 15.13
N TYR A 128 -11.19 -15.66 13.99
CA TYR A 128 -10.20 -14.72 13.48
C TYR A 128 -10.63 -14.17 12.14
N LEU A 129 -10.31 -12.90 11.92
CA LEU A 129 -10.52 -12.22 10.67
C LEU A 129 -9.19 -11.60 10.29
N ASP A 130 -8.56 -12.11 9.25
CA ASP A 130 -7.31 -11.57 8.75
C ASP A 130 -7.61 -10.68 7.56
N VAL A 131 -7.26 -9.40 7.69
CA VAL A 131 -7.30 -8.44 6.60
C VAL A 131 -5.89 -8.33 6.04
N THR A 132 -5.70 -8.78 4.81
CA THR A 132 -4.40 -8.93 4.17
C THR A 132 -4.38 -8.24 2.82
N GLN A 133 -3.19 -8.01 2.30
CA GLN A 133 -3.05 -7.57 0.92
C GLN A 133 -3.42 -8.75 0.00
N SER A 134 -4.34 -8.53 -0.93
CA SER A 134 -4.53 -9.46 -2.04
C SER A 134 -3.31 -9.35 -2.95
N TYR A 135 -2.63 -10.46 -3.26
CA TYR A 135 -1.53 -10.51 -4.22
C TYR A 135 -1.89 -11.53 -5.31
N PRO A 136 -1.65 -11.25 -6.61
CA PRO A 136 -0.98 -10.08 -7.21
C PRO A 136 -1.92 -8.92 -7.59
N GLU A 137 -3.22 -9.03 -7.35
CA GLU A 137 -4.19 -7.99 -7.69
C GLU A 137 -4.07 -6.77 -6.76
N ALA A 138 -4.28 -5.56 -7.27
CA ALA A 138 -4.27 -4.37 -6.43
C ALA A 138 -5.52 -4.37 -5.53
N GLY A 139 -5.43 -4.96 -4.34
CA GLY A 139 -6.56 -5.05 -3.42
C GLY A 139 -6.14 -5.41 -2.00
N ILE A 140 -7.09 -5.26 -1.08
CA ILE A 140 -6.96 -5.70 0.31
C ILE A 140 -8.15 -6.59 0.58
N GLY A 141 -7.84 -7.88 0.60
CA GLY A 141 -8.77 -8.94 0.87
C GLY A 141 -8.96 -9.12 2.37
N VAL A 142 -10.12 -9.67 2.70
CA VAL A 142 -10.43 -10.16 4.03
C VAL A 142 -10.60 -11.66 3.93
N GLU A 143 -9.98 -12.38 4.84
CA GLU A 143 -10.17 -13.81 5.04
C GLU A 143 -10.71 -14.05 6.45
N LEU A 144 -11.94 -14.54 6.53
CA LEU A 144 -12.60 -14.86 7.81
C LEU A 144 -12.36 -16.33 8.14
N TYR A 145 -11.69 -16.61 9.26
CA TYR A 145 -11.37 -17.95 9.75
C TYR A 145 -12.06 -18.27 11.08
N ILE A 146 -12.57 -19.48 11.21
CA ILE A 146 -12.99 -20.04 12.51
C ILE A 146 -11.86 -20.92 13.06
N CYS A 147 -11.66 -20.88 14.38
CA CYS A 147 -10.78 -21.79 15.10
C CYS A 147 -10.96 -23.24 14.68
N PRO A 148 -9.90 -24.05 14.80
CA PRO A 148 -9.79 -25.24 14.00
C PRO A 148 -10.93 -26.22 14.22
N ASP A 149 -11.29 -26.96 13.16
CA ASP A 149 -12.15 -28.13 13.29
C ASP A 149 -11.54 -29.15 14.29
N PRO A 150 -12.27 -30.20 14.71
CA PRO A 150 -11.71 -31.24 15.58
C PRO A 150 -10.43 -31.93 15.07
N LYS A 151 -10.02 -31.68 13.82
CA LYS A 151 -8.78 -32.20 13.20
C LYS A 151 -7.64 -31.16 13.19
N GLY A 152 -7.86 -29.95 13.70
CA GLY A 152 -6.83 -28.91 13.76
C GLY A 152 -6.82 -27.94 12.58
N ASN A 153 -7.79 -28.01 11.64
CA ASN A 153 -7.78 -27.17 10.44
C ASN A 153 -8.58 -25.88 10.61
N MET A 154 -7.97 -24.74 10.27
CA MET A 154 -8.68 -23.46 10.19
C MET A 154 -9.70 -23.48 9.05
N LEU A 155 -10.93 -23.00 9.30
CA LEU A 155 -12.01 -23.00 8.31
C LEU A 155 -12.21 -21.60 7.73
N LEU A 156 -11.88 -21.39 6.44
CA LEU A 156 -12.19 -20.15 5.71
C LEU A 156 -13.69 -20.07 5.45
N GLN A 157 -14.31 -18.99 5.91
CA GLN A 157 -15.76 -18.75 5.81
C GLN A 157 -16.11 -17.72 4.75
N ALA A 158 -15.24 -16.74 4.52
CA ALA A 158 -15.49 -15.67 3.57
C ALA A 158 -14.18 -15.11 3.03
N ARG A 159 -14.22 -14.72 1.75
CA ARG A 159 -13.20 -13.90 1.09
C ARG A 159 -13.87 -12.76 0.35
N GLY A 160 -13.29 -11.56 0.42
CA GLY A 160 -13.69 -10.44 -0.44
C GLY A 160 -12.99 -9.14 -0.07
N ASP A 161 -13.30 -8.08 -0.79
CA ASP A 161 -12.68 -6.77 -0.61
C ASP A 161 -13.45 -5.88 0.35
N VAL A 162 -12.74 -5.16 1.21
CA VAL A 162 -13.33 -4.09 2.02
C VAL A 162 -13.50 -2.85 1.15
N ASP A 163 -14.72 -2.34 1.07
CA ASP A 163 -15.00 -1.09 0.37
C ASP A 163 -14.39 0.14 1.07
N ALA A 164 -14.45 1.30 0.41
CA ALA A 164 -13.91 2.55 0.94
C ALA A 164 -14.57 2.99 2.27
N SER A 165 -15.77 2.51 2.57
CA SER A 165 -16.49 2.76 3.83
C SER A 165 -16.08 1.84 4.97
N GLY A 166 -15.21 0.86 4.71
CA GLY A 166 -14.84 -0.14 5.69
C GLY A 166 -15.87 -1.26 5.79
N LYS A 167 -16.55 -1.62 4.70
CA LYS A 167 -17.51 -2.74 4.71
C LYS A 167 -17.11 -3.85 3.76
N LEU A 168 -17.24 -5.08 4.24
CA LEU A 168 -17.20 -6.29 3.42
C LEU A 168 -18.60 -6.91 3.42
N ASN A 169 -19.15 -7.10 2.23
CA ASN A 169 -20.38 -7.85 2.03
C ASN A 169 -20.01 -9.26 1.52
N PHE A 170 -20.59 -10.29 2.11
CA PHE A 170 -20.34 -11.68 1.71
C PHE A 170 -21.58 -12.55 1.95
N GLU A 171 -21.63 -13.73 1.34
CA GLU A 171 -22.69 -14.71 1.56
C GLU A 171 -22.19 -15.84 2.46
N ASP A 172 -23.01 -16.25 3.42
CA ASP A 172 -22.76 -17.33 4.37
C ASP A 172 -23.93 -18.30 4.33
N ALA A 173 -23.75 -19.43 3.63
CA ALA A 173 -24.76 -20.48 3.46
C ALA A 173 -26.14 -19.94 3.03
N GLY A 174 -26.17 -19.03 2.05
CA GLY A 174 -27.40 -18.41 1.55
C GLY A 174 -27.90 -17.20 2.36
N CYS A 175 -27.19 -16.79 3.41
CA CYS A 175 -27.48 -15.55 4.14
C CYS A 175 -26.47 -14.45 3.80
N PRO A 176 -26.91 -13.25 3.37
CA PRO A 176 -26.01 -12.13 3.15
C PRO A 176 -25.56 -11.55 4.50
N ARG A 177 -24.26 -11.29 4.61
CA ARG A 177 -23.59 -10.80 5.81
C ARG A 177 -22.78 -9.55 5.50
N VAL A 178 -22.64 -8.71 6.51
CA VAL A 178 -21.81 -7.49 6.43
C VAL A 178 -20.86 -7.44 7.62
N LEU A 179 -19.57 -7.34 7.33
CA LEU A 179 -18.53 -6.94 8.28
C LEU A 179 -18.27 -5.45 8.14
N ALA A 180 -18.49 -4.69 9.20
CA ALA A 180 -18.20 -3.26 9.27
C ALA A 180 -16.97 -3.01 10.16
N PHE A 181 -15.92 -2.48 9.55
CA PHE A 181 -14.64 -2.20 10.20
C PHE A 181 -14.61 -0.80 10.78
N THR A 182 -14.08 -0.70 11.99
CA THR A 182 -13.57 0.51 12.61
C THR A 182 -12.07 0.37 12.82
N GLN A 183 -11.45 1.38 13.42
CA GLN A 183 -10.03 1.34 13.74
C GLN A 183 -9.70 0.07 14.55
N ASP A 184 -10.44 -0.22 15.62
CA ASP A 184 -10.11 -1.28 16.58
C ASP A 184 -11.05 -2.49 16.55
N THR A 185 -12.12 -2.44 15.76
CA THR A 185 -13.12 -3.50 15.71
C THR A 185 -13.57 -3.85 14.30
N ALA A 186 -14.04 -5.08 14.11
CA ALA A 186 -14.91 -5.44 13.01
C ALA A 186 -16.25 -5.92 13.60
N THR A 187 -17.36 -5.49 13.04
CA THR A 187 -18.71 -5.85 13.53
C THR A 187 -19.43 -6.66 12.48
N LEU A 188 -19.86 -7.87 12.83
CA LEU A 188 -20.59 -8.76 11.95
C LEU A 188 -22.10 -8.57 12.13
N SER A 189 -22.79 -8.38 11.02
CA SER A 189 -24.23 -8.18 10.97
C SER A 189 -24.89 -9.01 9.87
N ALA A 190 -26.18 -9.28 10.02
CA ALA A 190 -27.04 -9.98 9.07
C ALA A 190 -28.40 -9.27 8.98
N PRO A 191 -29.15 -9.40 7.86
CA PRO A 191 -30.52 -8.93 7.78
C PRO A 191 -31.38 -9.53 8.90
N ARG A 192 -32.30 -8.73 9.46
CA ARG A 192 -33.15 -9.13 10.59
C ARG A 192 -34.11 -10.29 10.25
N THR A 193 -34.30 -10.60 8.97
CA THR A 193 -35.29 -11.56 8.46
C THR A 193 -34.77 -12.97 8.29
N GLU A 194 -33.47 -13.22 8.48
CA GLU A 194 -32.85 -14.51 8.20
C GLU A 194 -32.15 -15.10 9.44
N ARG A 195 -32.28 -16.43 9.62
CA ARG A 195 -31.50 -17.19 10.61
C ARG A 195 -30.26 -17.71 9.91
N CYS A 196 -29.18 -16.95 9.98
CA CYS A 196 -27.91 -17.32 9.37
C CYS A 196 -27.23 -18.40 10.23
N ALA A 197 -26.80 -19.50 9.59
CA ALA A 197 -26.34 -20.71 10.27
C ALA A 197 -24.87 -20.66 10.73
N MET A 198 -24.27 -19.46 10.81
CA MET A 198 -22.91 -19.33 11.28
C MET A 198 -22.83 -19.65 12.76
N GLY A 199 -21.87 -20.48 13.14
CA GLY A 199 -21.48 -20.71 14.53
C GLY A 199 -20.81 -19.51 15.20
N THR A 200 -21.19 -18.27 14.85
CA THR A 200 -20.66 -17.03 15.43
C THR A 200 -21.81 -16.21 16.02
N ASP A 201 -22.19 -16.50 17.26
CA ASP A 201 -23.07 -15.62 18.04
C ASP A 201 -22.41 -14.25 18.35
N LEU A 202 -21.09 -14.18 18.15
CA LEU A 202 -20.25 -13.02 18.39
C LEU A 202 -20.37 -12.01 17.25
N LYS A 203 -20.85 -10.82 17.59
CA LYS A 203 -21.08 -9.71 16.67
C LYS A 203 -19.88 -8.78 16.53
N VAL A 204 -18.89 -8.87 17.41
CA VAL A 204 -17.80 -7.90 17.50
C VAL A 204 -16.46 -8.61 17.67
N PHE A 205 -15.55 -8.29 16.76
CA PHE A 205 -14.16 -8.72 16.74
C PHE A 205 -13.29 -7.54 17.15
N ARG A 206 -12.28 -7.79 17.97
CA ARG A 206 -11.30 -6.80 18.43
C ARG A 206 -10.00 -7.00 17.69
N ARG A 207 -9.40 -5.94 17.19
CA ARG A 207 -8.09 -6.00 16.55
C ARG A 207 -7.04 -6.51 17.56
N ASP A 208 -6.24 -7.50 17.15
CA ASP A 208 -5.07 -7.95 17.90
C ASP A 208 -3.87 -7.05 17.56
N PRO A 209 -3.38 -6.22 18.50
CA PRO A 209 -2.26 -5.33 18.26
C PRO A 209 -0.93 -6.06 18.02
N ALA A 210 -0.78 -7.30 18.49
CA ALA A 210 0.42 -8.11 18.28
C ALA A 210 0.45 -8.75 16.87
N LYS A 211 -0.71 -8.84 16.21
CA LYS A 211 -0.89 -9.41 14.87
C LYS A 211 -1.47 -8.39 13.88
N SER A 212 -1.21 -7.10 14.11
CA SER A 212 -1.68 -6.00 13.25
C SER A 212 -0.55 -5.00 12.92
N PRO A 213 -0.11 -4.91 11.64
CA PRO A 213 -0.67 -5.59 10.47
C PRO A 213 -0.39 -7.10 10.48
N TYR A 214 -1.28 -7.86 9.85
CA TYR A 214 -1.12 -9.30 9.71
C TYR A 214 -0.17 -9.59 8.55
N LEU A 215 0.81 -10.45 8.81
CA LEU A 215 1.72 -10.98 7.81
C LEU A 215 1.31 -12.43 7.60
N SER A 216 0.98 -12.81 6.36
CA SER A 216 0.91 -14.23 6.00
C SER A 216 2.32 -14.80 6.09
N GLU A 217 2.64 -15.45 7.20
CA GLU A 217 3.86 -16.26 7.35
C GLU A 217 3.80 -17.51 6.47
#